data_AF-A0A971CAN3-F1
#
_entry.id   AF-A0A971CAN3-F1
#
_cell.length_a   1.000
_cell.length_b   1.000
_cell.length_c   1.000
_cell.angle_alpha   90.00
_cell.angle_beta   90.00
_cell.angle_gamma   90.00
#
_symmetry.space_group_name_H-M   'P 1'
#
loop_
_entity.id
_entity.type
_entity.pdbx_description
1 polymer ?
#
loop_
_entity_poly.entity_id
_entity_poly.type
_entity_poly.pdbx_seq_one_letter_code
_entity_poly.pdbx_strand_id
1 'polypeptide(L)'
;MTTVRIERSPRRILAGLSYFGDPFHASAGWTEENEIGRLWTRLGQYLALEECPYPPPAESFEVCVQNHTSPVTGEFEVFVGFEVADATAVPVELCVKVLPAADYAVLTLRGDQLRGEEAAVDEWLAATGHERVLPVEIQRYDERFLGVDRLEESELDVLVPVRPREPERTGPPE
;
A
#
# COMPACT_ATOMS: atom_id res chain seq x y z
N MET A 1 1.80 1.35 -22.18
CA MET A 1 2.96 1.13 -21.29
C MET A 1 2.77 2.01 -20.07
N THR A 2 2.55 1.39 -18.93
CA THR A 2 2.47 2.08 -17.65
C THR A 2 3.86 2.64 -17.33
N THR A 3 3.96 3.94 -17.07
CA THR A 3 5.27 4.60 -16.83
C THR A 3 5.61 4.50 -15.35
N VAL A 4 6.79 3.96 -15.04
CA VAL A 4 7.33 3.94 -13.67
C VAL A 4 8.25 5.14 -13.47
N ARG A 5 8.05 5.86 -12.36
CA ARG A 5 8.94 6.93 -11.91
C ARG A 5 9.56 6.58 -10.57
N ILE A 6 10.76 7.09 -10.29
CA ILE A 6 11.35 7.01 -8.95
C ILE A 6 11.00 8.28 -8.16
N GLU A 7 10.41 8.09 -6.98
CA GLU A 7 10.09 9.14 -6.02
C GLU A 7 10.87 8.90 -4.73
N ARG A 8 11.71 9.86 -4.34
CA ARG A 8 12.36 9.82 -3.01
C ARG A 8 11.34 10.28 -1.97
N SER A 9 10.99 9.40 -1.03
CA SER A 9 10.06 9.73 0.04
C SER A 9 10.79 9.77 1.39
N PRO A 10 10.53 10.80 2.23
CA PRO A 10 10.96 10.77 3.62
C PRO A 10 10.21 9.66 4.38
N ARG A 11 10.61 9.41 5.63
CA ARG A 11 9.88 8.53 6.53
C ARG A 11 8.46 9.04 6.72
N ARG A 12 7.46 8.17 6.58
CA ARG A 12 6.04 8.47 6.82
C ARG A 12 5.52 7.70 8.02
N ILE A 13 4.68 8.34 8.81
CA ILE A 13 3.96 7.70 9.92
C ILE A 13 2.50 7.62 9.50
N LEU A 14 1.96 6.41 9.42
CA LEU A 14 0.58 6.18 9.06
C LEU A 14 -0.21 5.79 10.31
N ALA A 15 -1.42 6.34 10.45
CA ALA A 15 -2.42 5.91 11.42
C ALA A 15 -3.65 5.38 10.68
N GLY A 16 -4.25 4.30 11.18
CA GLY A 16 -5.35 3.65 10.48
C GLY A 16 -5.82 2.37 11.13
N LEU A 17 -6.47 1.52 10.34
CA LEU A 17 -7.01 0.24 10.78
C LEU A 17 -6.26 -0.90 10.10
N SER A 18 -6.23 -2.05 10.75
CA SER A 18 -5.56 -3.26 10.25
C SER A 18 -6.50 -4.47 10.29
N TYR A 19 -6.35 -5.34 9.31
CA TYR A 19 -6.91 -6.66 9.22
C TYR A 19 -5.79 -7.67 8.97
N PHE A 20 -5.81 -8.82 9.64
CA PHE A 20 -4.89 -9.93 9.39
C PHE A 20 -5.67 -11.21 9.10
N GLY A 21 -5.39 -11.85 7.97
CA GLY A 21 -6.08 -13.07 7.53
C GLY A 21 -6.07 -13.23 6.01
N ASP A 22 -7.06 -13.94 5.48
CA ASP A 22 -7.35 -13.99 4.05
C ASP A 22 -8.42 -12.92 3.72
N PRO A 23 -8.03 -11.78 3.11
CA PRO A 23 -8.98 -10.70 2.85
C PRO A 23 -10.03 -11.04 1.79
N PHE A 24 -9.83 -12.11 1.01
CA PHE A 24 -10.73 -12.55 -0.06
C PHE A 24 -11.60 -13.75 0.35
N HIS A 25 -11.51 -14.19 1.61
CA HIS A 25 -12.29 -15.31 2.12
C HIS A 25 -13.81 -15.13 1.91
N ALA A 26 -14.30 -13.89 2.05
CA ALA A 26 -15.72 -13.57 1.93
C ALA A 26 -16.14 -13.16 0.51
N SER A 27 -15.26 -12.53 -0.28
CA SER A 27 -15.55 -11.97 -1.61
C SER A 27 -14.26 -11.59 -2.35
N ALA A 28 -14.33 -11.50 -3.69
CA ALA A 28 -13.19 -11.13 -4.52
C ALA A 28 -12.69 -9.69 -4.24
N GLY A 29 -11.48 -9.36 -4.74
CA GLY A 29 -10.91 -8.01 -4.67
C GLY A 29 -11.79 -6.95 -5.36
N TRP A 30 -11.57 -5.68 -5.01
CA TRP A 30 -12.32 -4.53 -5.56
C TRP A 30 -13.84 -4.59 -5.32
N THR A 31 -14.23 -5.06 -4.14
CA THR A 31 -15.63 -5.06 -3.66
C THR A 31 -15.68 -4.44 -2.26
N GLU A 32 -16.80 -3.84 -1.88
CA GLU A 32 -16.99 -3.32 -0.52
C GLU A 32 -17.25 -4.44 0.51
N GLU A 33 -17.63 -5.63 0.03
CA GLU A 33 -18.08 -6.75 0.86
C GLU A 33 -16.94 -7.60 1.41
N ASN A 34 -15.74 -7.51 0.82
CA ASN A 34 -14.54 -8.16 1.29
C ASN A 34 -13.95 -7.43 2.52
N GLU A 35 -12.95 -8.03 3.15
CA GLU A 35 -12.41 -7.47 4.41
C GLU A 35 -11.68 -6.13 4.21
N ILE A 36 -11.17 -5.86 3.00
CA ILE A 36 -10.53 -4.59 2.62
C ILE A 36 -11.58 -3.48 2.53
N GLY A 37 -12.70 -3.73 1.83
CA GLY A 37 -13.81 -2.79 1.71
C GLY A 37 -14.44 -2.45 3.06
N ARG A 38 -14.58 -3.44 3.95
CA ARG A 38 -15.03 -3.23 5.33
C ARG A 38 -14.03 -2.40 6.14
N LEU A 39 -12.74 -2.59 5.92
CA LEU A 39 -11.69 -1.83 6.58
C LEU A 39 -11.75 -0.34 6.17
N TRP A 40 -11.88 -0.06 4.88
CA TRP A 40 -12.10 1.29 4.36
C TRP A 40 -13.38 1.93 4.90
N THR A 41 -14.48 1.17 4.93
CA THR A 41 -15.76 1.63 5.50
C THR A 41 -15.61 2.03 6.97
N ARG A 42 -14.93 1.20 7.78
CA ARG A 42 -14.68 1.50 9.20
C ARG A 42 -13.79 2.73 9.38
N LEU A 43 -12.75 2.88 8.56
CA LEU A 43 -11.89 4.06 8.60
C LEU A 43 -12.68 5.32 8.24
N GLY A 44 -13.53 5.27 7.21
CA GLY A 44 -14.40 6.37 6.82
C GLY A 44 -15.39 6.76 7.92
N GLN A 45 -15.99 5.77 8.59
CA GLN A 45 -16.87 6.01 9.75
C GLN A 45 -16.13 6.69 10.90
N TYR A 46 -14.91 6.25 11.21
CA TYR A 46 -14.06 6.86 12.23
C TYR A 46 -13.72 8.32 11.89
N LEU A 47 -13.35 8.60 10.63
CA LEU A 47 -13.05 9.96 10.15
C LEU A 47 -14.28 10.88 10.10
N ALA A 48 -15.49 10.31 10.05
CA ALA A 48 -16.74 11.05 10.06
C ALA A 48 -17.25 11.39 11.48
N LEU A 49 -16.58 10.94 12.55
CA LEU A 49 -16.96 11.26 13.92
C LEU A 49 -16.80 12.77 14.18
N GLU A 50 -17.77 13.39 14.85
CA GLU A 50 -17.71 14.82 15.20
C GLU A 50 -16.49 15.16 16.07
N GLU A 51 -16.06 14.22 16.92
CA GLU A 51 -14.90 14.36 17.81
C GLU A 51 -13.58 13.89 17.17
N CYS A 52 -13.59 13.50 15.88
CA CYS A 52 -12.38 13.04 15.20
C CYS A 52 -11.32 14.16 15.19
N PRO A 53 -10.12 13.93 15.73
CA PRO A 53 -9.09 14.97 15.81
C PRO A 53 -8.39 15.21 14.47
N TYR A 54 -8.72 14.44 13.44
CA TYR A 54 -8.07 14.46 12.13
C TYR A 54 -8.96 15.12 11.08
N PRO A 55 -8.41 16.01 10.24
CA PRO A 55 -9.14 16.49 9.08
C PRO A 55 -9.30 15.35 8.05
N PRO A 56 -10.23 15.47 7.09
CA PRO A 56 -10.28 14.58 5.94
C PRO A 56 -8.91 14.53 5.24
N PRO A 57 -8.32 13.35 5.05
CA PRO A 57 -6.98 13.23 4.48
C PRO A 57 -7.01 13.50 2.98
N ALA A 58 -5.99 14.21 2.47
CA ALA A 58 -5.81 14.42 1.03
C ALA A 58 -5.29 13.16 0.32
N GLU A 59 -4.50 12.35 1.03
CA GLU A 59 -3.99 11.06 0.57
C GLU A 59 -4.32 10.00 1.62
N SER A 60 -4.75 8.83 1.17
CA SER A 60 -4.89 7.64 2.01
C SER A 60 -4.10 6.48 1.40
N PHE A 61 -3.76 5.50 2.24
CA PHE A 61 -2.87 4.41 1.89
C PHE A 61 -3.50 3.08 2.22
N GLU A 62 -3.39 2.12 1.32
CA GLU A 62 -3.54 0.69 1.60
C GLU A 62 -2.15 0.06 1.59
N VAL A 63 -1.86 -0.76 2.60
CA VAL A 63 -0.57 -1.43 2.75
C VAL A 63 -0.83 -2.91 3.00
N CYS A 64 -0.50 -3.72 2.00
CA CYS A 64 -0.50 -5.18 2.11
C CYS A 64 0.88 -5.61 2.61
N VAL A 65 0.95 -6.15 3.83
CA VAL A 65 2.20 -6.56 4.48
C VAL A 65 2.26 -8.07 4.56
N GLN A 66 3.22 -8.67 3.85
CA GLN A 66 3.57 -10.07 4.05
C GLN A 66 4.50 -10.21 5.25
N ASN A 67 4.19 -11.14 6.14
CA ASN A 67 5.01 -11.44 7.31
C ASN A 67 5.73 -12.78 7.14
N HIS A 68 6.46 -13.20 8.17
CA HIS A 68 7.25 -14.44 8.14
C HIS A 68 6.41 -15.73 8.04
N THR A 69 5.09 -15.68 8.32
CA THR A 69 4.18 -16.83 8.18
C THR A 69 3.39 -16.81 6.87
N SER A 70 3.24 -15.65 6.22
CA SER A 70 2.47 -15.48 4.98
C SER A 70 2.82 -16.48 3.87
N PRO A 71 4.09 -16.85 3.60
CA PRO A 71 4.40 -17.84 2.56
C PRO A 71 3.84 -19.24 2.83
N VAL A 72 3.54 -19.55 4.10
CA VAL A 72 3.03 -20.85 4.53
C VAL A 72 1.51 -20.83 4.68
N THR A 73 0.96 -19.77 5.27
CA THR A 73 -0.47 -19.70 5.58
C THR A 73 -1.30 -19.08 4.46
N GLY A 74 -0.69 -18.28 3.58
CA GLY A 74 -1.41 -17.45 2.61
C GLY A 74 -2.07 -16.21 3.23
N GLU A 75 -2.06 -16.07 4.56
CA GLU A 75 -2.61 -14.92 5.27
C GLU A 75 -1.61 -13.77 5.31
N PHE A 76 -2.12 -12.55 5.22
CA PHE A 76 -1.31 -11.34 5.28
C PHE A 76 -2.07 -10.22 5.99
N GLU A 77 -1.34 -9.15 6.33
CA GLU A 77 -1.96 -7.97 6.91
C GLU A 77 -2.37 -7.00 5.79
N VAL A 78 -3.59 -6.49 5.86
CA VAL A 78 -4.03 -5.32 5.11
C VAL A 78 -4.23 -4.19 6.09
N PHE A 79 -3.49 -3.09 5.90
CA PHE A 79 -3.62 -1.86 6.67
C PHE A 79 -4.16 -0.76 5.76
N VAL A 80 -5.17 -0.01 6.21
CA VAL A 80 -5.62 1.21 5.51
C VAL A 80 -5.54 2.39 6.46
N GLY A 81 -5.05 3.52 5.98
CA GLY A 81 -4.81 4.68 6.84
C GLY A 81 -4.38 5.93 6.10
N PHE A 82 -3.95 6.92 6.87
CA PHE A 82 -3.52 8.22 6.38
C PHE A 82 -2.26 8.67 7.14
N GLU A 83 -1.52 9.62 6.57
CA GLU A 83 -0.31 10.13 7.19
C GLU A 83 -0.62 11.03 8.40
N VAL A 84 0.12 10.84 9.49
CA VAL A 84 0.07 11.65 10.71
C VAL A 84 1.46 12.17 11.06
N ALA A 85 1.51 13.31 11.76
CA ALA A 85 2.78 13.91 12.15
C ALA A 85 3.43 13.23 13.37
N ASP A 86 2.62 12.65 14.26
CA ASP A 86 3.07 12.12 15.55
C ASP A 86 2.33 10.82 15.91
N ALA A 87 3.09 9.73 16.06
CA ALA A 87 2.58 8.43 16.46
C ALA A 87 2.06 8.41 17.91
N THR A 88 2.55 9.29 18.78
CA THR A 88 2.22 9.27 20.21
C THR A 88 0.84 9.87 20.52
N ALA A 89 0.27 10.62 19.57
CA ALA A 89 -1.04 11.22 19.67
C ALA A 89 -2.14 10.34 19.03
N VAL A 90 -1.81 9.15 18.52
CA VAL A 90 -2.76 8.27 17.83
C VAL A 90 -3.66 7.55 18.84
N PRO A 91 -5.00 7.64 18.69
CA PRO A 91 -5.95 6.98 19.59
C PRO A 91 -5.83 5.45 19.58
N VAL A 92 -6.22 4.82 20.69
CA VAL A 92 -6.12 3.36 20.91
C VAL A 92 -6.85 2.51 19.89
N GLU A 93 -7.88 3.06 19.23
CA GLU A 93 -8.64 2.37 18.19
C GLU A 93 -7.81 2.17 16.90
N LEU A 94 -6.81 3.01 16.66
CA LEU A 94 -5.99 3.00 15.46
C LEU A 94 -4.65 2.30 15.69
N CYS A 95 -4.16 1.65 14.64
CA CYS A 95 -2.81 1.12 14.53
C CYS A 95 -1.88 2.15 13.91
N VAL A 96 -0.59 2.06 14.25
CA VAL A 96 0.48 2.88 13.65
C VAL A 96 1.39 2.01 12.80
N LYS A 97 1.71 2.48 11.59
CA LYS A 97 2.75 1.92 10.73
C LYS A 97 3.76 3.00 10.38
N VAL A 98 5.05 2.66 10.39
CA VAL A 98 6.11 3.59 10.01
C VAL A 98 6.75 3.08 8.73
N LEU A 99 6.53 3.80 7.64
CA LEU A 99 7.20 3.52 6.37
C LEU A 99 8.59 4.19 6.41
N PRO A 100 9.67 3.44 6.12
CA PRO A 100 11.02 3.99 6.18
C PRO A 100 11.22 5.05 5.10
N ALA A 101 12.19 5.94 5.31
CA ALA A 101 12.68 6.78 4.22
C ALA A 101 13.32 5.87 3.15
N ALA A 102 12.85 5.95 1.92
CA ALA A 102 13.29 5.12 0.82
C ALA A 102 13.04 5.82 -0.53
N ASP A 103 13.68 5.29 -1.57
CA ASP A 103 13.27 5.58 -2.94
C ASP A 103 12.15 4.61 -3.30
N TYR A 104 11.09 5.11 -3.93
CA TYR A 104 9.92 4.33 -4.31
C TYR A 104 9.79 4.30 -5.83
N ALA A 105 9.64 3.11 -6.39
CA ALA A 105 9.12 2.97 -7.74
C ALA A 105 7.60 3.20 -7.70
N VAL A 106 7.15 4.24 -8.39
CA VAL A 106 5.74 4.65 -8.42
C VAL A 106 5.16 4.33 -9.80
N LEU A 107 4.12 3.50 -9.79
CA LEU A 107 3.36 3.08 -10.95
C LEU A 107 1.94 3.64 -10.83
N THR A 108 1.52 4.50 -11.76
CA THR A 108 0.14 5.00 -11.77
C THR A 108 -0.75 4.07 -12.58
N LEU A 109 -1.71 3.44 -11.91
CA LEU A 109 -2.72 2.58 -12.51
C LEU A 109 -3.96 3.42 -12.87
N ARG A 110 -4.60 3.09 -13.99
CA ARG A 110 -5.83 3.73 -14.47
C ARG A 110 -6.86 2.71 -14.90
N GLY A 111 -8.12 2.95 -14.58
CA GLY A 111 -9.22 2.13 -15.09
C GLY A 111 -9.07 0.64 -14.77
N ASP A 112 -9.15 -0.19 -15.80
CA ASP A 112 -9.02 -1.65 -15.68
C ASP A 112 -7.66 -2.12 -15.14
N GLN A 113 -6.61 -1.28 -15.21
CA GLN A 113 -5.28 -1.64 -14.68
C GLN A 113 -5.29 -1.83 -13.17
N LEU A 114 -6.24 -1.22 -12.46
CA LEU A 114 -6.41 -1.42 -11.02
C LEU A 114 -6.67 -2.89 -10.67
N ARG A 115 -7.17 -3.70 -11.62
CA ARG A 115 -7.54 -5.11 -11.39
C ARG A 115 -6.36 -6.10 -11.49
N GLY A 116 -5.12 -5.67 -11.76
CA GLY A 116 -3.96 -6.56 -11.66
C GLY A 116 -2.76 -6.25 -12.55
N GLU A 117 -1.93 -5.28 -12.15
CA GLU A 117 -0.62 -5.02 -12.77
C GLU A 117 0.59 -5.27 -11.85
N GLU A 118 0.50 -6.18 -10.88
CA GLU A 118 1.64 -6.60 -10.05
C GLU A 118 2.86 -7.03 -10.90
N ALA A 119 2.61 -7.72 -12.02
CA ALA A 119 3.64 -8.18 -12.94
C ALA A 119 4.44 -7.03 -13.58
N ALA A 120 3.82 -5.87 -13.82
CA ALA A 120 4.48 -4.73 -14.47
C ALA A 120 5.60 -4.14 -13.59
N VAL A 121 5.39 -4.14 -12.27
CA VAL A 121 6.42 -3.74 -11.30
C VAL A 121 7.59 -4.72 -11.35
N ASP A 122 7.32 -6.01 -11.28
CA ASP A 122 8.38 -7.03 -11.22
C ASP A 122 9.21 -7.06 -12.52
N GLU A 123 8.56 -6.89 -13.67
CA GLU A 123 9.24 -6.71 -14.95
C GLU A 123 10.13 -5.46 -14.95
N TRP A 124 9.64 -4.33 -14.43
CA TRP A 124 10.43 -3.10 -14.34
C TRP A 124 11.63 -3.25 -13.39
N LEU A 125 11.45 -3.89 -12.24
CA LEU A 125 12.54 -4.16 -11.29
C LEU A 125 13.62 -5.02 -11.94
N ALA A 126 13.22 -6.08 -12.66
CA ALA A 126 14.14 -6.96 -13.39
C ALA A 126 14.92 -6.20 -14.48
N ALA A 127 14.25 -5.33 -15.24
CA ALA A 127 14.86 -4.59 -16.35
C ALA A 127 15.80 -3.47 -15.90
N THR A 128 15.57 -2.86 -14.74
CA THR A 128 16.31 -1.68 -14.28
C THR A 128 17.40 -1.96 -13.25
N GLY A 129 17.55 -3.22 -12.82
CA GLY A 129 18.53 -3.59 -11.81
C GLY A 129 18.19 -3.07 -10.41
N HIS A 130 16.91 -2.90 -10.10
CA HIS A 130 16.42 -2.57 -8.76
C HIS A 130 15.87 -3.81 -8.06
N GLU A 131 15.79 -3.73 -6.73
CA GLU A 131 15.15 -4.76 -5.91
C GLU A 131 14.24 -4.14 -4.85
N ARG A 132 13.23 -4.91 -4.42
CA ARG A 132 12.30 -4.51 -3.35
C ARG A 132 13.05 -4.48 -2.02
N VAL A 133 12.82 -3.44 -1.23
CA VAL A 133 13.42 -3.26 0.10
C VAL A 133 12.58 -3.89 1.20
N LEU A 134 11.27 -3.95 1.00
CA LEU A 134 10.29 -4.46 1.97
C LEU A 134 9.29 -5.39 1.30
N PRO A 135 8.80 -6.43 2.01
CA PRO A 135 7.76 -7.34 1.52
C PRO A 135 6.37 -6.70 1.68
N VAL A 136 6.21 -5.51 1.12
CA VAL A 136 4.95 -4.75 1.18
C VAL A 136 4.54 -4.32 -0.23
N GLU A 137 3.24 -4.29 -0.45
CA GLU A 137 2.63 -3.52 -1.52
C GLU A 137 1.91 -2.33 -0.90
N ILE A 138 2.11 -1.14 -1.47
CA ILE A 138 1.49 0.09 -0.98
C ILE A 138 0.69 0.68 -2.13
N GLN A 139 -0.58 0.98 -1.90
CA GLN A 139 -1.44 1.74 -2.81
C GLN A 139 -1.72 3.09 -2.19
N ARG A 140 -1.52 4.17 -2.94
CA ARG A 140 -1.83 5.55 -2.56
C ARG A 140 -3.05 6.02 -3.35
N TYR A 141 -4.07 6.40 -2.59
CA TYR A 141 -5.32 6.97 -3.07
C TYR A 141 -5.32 8.47 -2.81
N ASP A 142 -5.66 9.24 -3.83
CA ASP A 142 -5.89 10.69 -3.74
C ASP A 142 -7.22 11.02 -4.45
N GLU A 143 -7.46 12.30 -4.73
CA GLU A 143 -8.68 12.78 -5.40
C GLU A 143 -8.96 12.13 -6.77
N ARG A 144 -7.97 11.49 -7.40
CA ARG A 144 -8.14 10.78 -8.67
C ARG A 144 -8.85 9.44 -8.51
N PHE A 145 -8.94 8.88 -7.30
CA PHE A 145 -9.72 7.68 -7.05
C PHE A 145 -11.18 8.03 -6.74
N LEU A 146 -12.09 7.63 -7.62
CA LEU A 146 -13.49 8.06 -7.60
C LEU A 146 -14.42 7.05 -6.91
N GLY A 147 -13.86 6.01 -6.31
CA GLY A 147 -14.59 4.92 -5.66
C GLY A 147 -14.69 3.67 -6.52
N VAL A 148 -15.05 2.56 -5.87
CA VAL A 148 -15.12 1.22 -6.50
C VAL A 148 -16.17 1.12 -7.61
N ASP A 149 -17.21 1.96 -7.58
CA ASP A 149 -18.23 2.03 -8.63
C ASP A 149 -17.76 2.77 -9.88
N ARG A 150 -16.64 3.49 -9.80
CA ARG A 150 -16.08 4.33 -10.87
C ARG A 150 -14.63 3.97 -11.16
N LEU A 151 -14.28 2.69 -11.06
CA LEU A 151 -12.91 2.20 -11.27
C LEU A 151 -12.37 2.56 -12.65
N GLU A 152 -13.19 2.45 -13.71
CA GLU A 152 -12.81 2.77 -15.10
C GLU A 152 -12.31 4.21 -15.28
N GLU A 153 -12.81 5.14 -14.46
CA GLU A 153 -12.45 6.57 -14.48
C GLU A 153 -11.40 6.93 -13.42
N SER A 154 -11.04 5.98 -12.55
CA SER A 154 -10.18 6.22 -11.39
C SER A 154 -8.70 6.03 -11.74
N GLU A 155 -7.86 6.75 -11.00
CA GLU A 155 -6.42 6.49 -10.93
C GLU A 155 -5.99 6.26 -9.48
N LEU A 156 -4.94 5.45 -9.30
CA LEU A 156 -4.20 5.33 -8.05
C LEU A 156 -2.73 5.07 -8.33
N ASP A 157 -1.88 5.30 -7.32
CA ASP A 157 -0.46 4.99 -7.42
C ASP A 157 -0.14 3.72 -6.62
N VAL A 158 0.59 2.79 -7.23
CA VAL A 158 1.26 1.69 -6.52
C VAL A 158 2.69 2.12 -6.23
N LEU A 159 3.08 2.03 -4.96
CA LEU A 159 4.38 2.42 -4.43
C LEU A 159 5.14 1.17 -3.98
N VAL A 160 6.33 0.99 -4.53
CA VAL A 160 7.19 -0.15 -4.19
C VAL A 160 8.51 0.41 -3.67
N PRO A 161 8.85 0.18 -2.40
CA PRO A 161 10.12 0.66 -1.85
C PRO A 161 11.27 -0.12 -2.50
N VAL A 162 12.20 0.60 -3.12
CA VAL A 162 13.27 0.03 -3.95
C VAL A 162 14.65 0.55 -3.56
N ARG A 163 15.65 -0.24 -3.91
CA ARG A 163 17.06 0.17 -3.93
C ARG A 163 17.76 -0.42 -5.17
N PRO A 164 18.89 0.15 -5.60
CA PRO A 164 19.74 -0.50 -6.59
C PRO A 164 20.15 -1.89 -6.12
N ARG A 165 20.07 -2.89 -6.99
CA ARG A 165 20.55 -4.24 -6.71
C ARG A 165 22.07 -4.21 -6.63
N GLU A 166 22.64 -4.78 -5.57
CA GLU A 166 24.09 -4.94 -5.51
C GLU A 166 24.54 -5.90 -6.60
N PRO A 167 25.64 -5.61 -7.33
CA PRO A 167 26.19 -6.57 -8.28
C PRO A 167 26.60 -7.83 -7.52
N GLU A 168 26.19 -9.00 -8.02
CA GLU A 168 26.62 -10.29 -7.46
C GLU A 168 28.14 -10.31 -7.36
N ARG A 169 28.68 -10.44 -6.14
CA ARG A 169 30.11 -10.63 -5.93
C ARG A 169 30.50 -12.02 -6.44
N THR A 170 30.80 -12.11 -7.74
CA THR A 170 31.45 -13.27 -8.36
C THR A 170 32.92 -13.27 -7.97
N GLY A 171 33.21 -13.64 -6.72
CA GLY A 171 34.55 -13.99 -6.26
C GLY A 171 34.59 -15.49 -5.92
N PRO A 172 35.60 -16.26 -6.36
CA PRO A 172 35.73 -17.63 -5.93
C PRO A 172 35.93 -17.70 -4.40
N PRO A 173 35.45 -18.76 -3.72
CA PRO A 173 35.84 -19.01 -2.33
C PRO A 173 37.36 -19.19 -2.27
N GLU A 174 38.01 -18.49 -1.34
CA GLU A 174 39.41 -18.74 -0.96
C GLU A 174 39.56 -20.11 -0.29
#